data_AF-A0A7Z9Z9W2-F1
#
_entry.id   AF-A0A7Z9Z9W2-F1
#
_cell.length_a   1.000
_cell.length_b   1.000
_cell.length_c   1.000
_cell.angle_alpha   90.00
_cell.angle_beta   90.00
_cell.angle_gamma   90.00
#
_symmetry.space_group_name_H-M   'P 1'
#
loop_
_entity.id
_entity.type
_entity.pdbx_description
1 polymer ?
#
loop_
_entity_poly.entity_id
_entity_poly.type
_entity_poly.pdbx_seq_one_letter_code
_entity_poly.pdbx_strand_id
1 'polypeptide(L)'
;MLVAVVLKSDPFSWRAVQAFKIASALSFKAKVYFVTIKEGVYFLTDWRPTELGYEDFRTYKVNRENVTFVVDKDDFEVRGLSEERLWIADFKMIMADEREIADILDKTQVVGVW
;
A
#
# COMPACT_ATOMS: atom_id res chain seq x y z
N MET A 1 6.83 0.02 17.14
CA MET A 1 7.11 -1.09 16.21
C MET A 1 6.99 -0.59 14.79
N LEU A 2 7.93 -0.94 13.90
CA LEU A 2 7.89 -0.63 12.48
C LEU A 2 7.57 -1.90 11.68
N VAL A 3 6.51 -1.87 10.87
CA VAL A 3 6.09 -2.99 10.04
C VAL A 3 5.99 -2.55 8.58
N ALA A 4 6.51 -3.34 7.66
CA ALA A 4 6.26 -3.19 6.23
C ALA A 4 5.27 -4.25 5.75
N VAL A 5 4.28 -3.81 4.98
CA VAL A 5 3.36 -4.66 4.21
C VAL A 5 3.64 -4.34 2.75
N VAL A 6 4.28 -5.26 2.05
CA VAL A 6 4.66 -5.11 0.64
C VAL A 6 3.61 -5.76 -0.23
N LEU A 7 3.04 -5.01 -1.17
CA LEU A 7 2.17 -5.51 -2.22
C LEU A 7 2.91 -5.40 -3.57
N LYS A 8 3.24 -6.54 -4.17
CA LYS A 8 4.02 -6.59 -5.44
C LYS A 8 3.22 -7.06 -6.65
N SER A 9 2.13 -7.80 -6.43
CA SER A 9 1.39 -8.48 -7.49
C SER A 9 -0.11 -8.54 -7.21
N ASP A 10 -0.90 -8.84 -8.24
CA ASP A 10 -2.34 -9.05 -8.17
C ASP A 10 -3.12 -7.87 -7.53
N PRO A 11 -2.98 -6.64 -8.04
CA PRO A 11 -3.52 -5.42 -7.42
C PRO A 11 -5.05 -5.41 -7.27
N PHE A 12 -5.76 -6.14 -8.13
CA PHE A 12 -7.22 -6.23 -8.16
C PHE A 12 -7.73 -7.58 -7.65
N SER A 13 -7.16 -8.06 -6.54
CA SER A 13 -7.46 -9.38 -5.99
C SER A 13 -7.82 -9.35 -4.51
N TRP A 14 -8.41 -10.45 -4.03
CA TRP A 14 -8.66 -10.64 -2.59
C TRP A 14 -7.37 -10.58 -1.76
N ARG A 15 -6.20 -10.88 -2.33
CA ARG A 15 -4.89 -10.78 -1.65
C ARG A 15 -4.50 -9.33 -1.38
N ALA A 16 -4.71 -8.45 -2.35
CA ALA A 16 -4.48 -7.01 -2.17
C ALA A 16 -5.41 -6.43 -1.08
N VAL A 17 -6.69 -6.83 -1.11
CA VAL A 17 -7.67 -6.48 -0.06
C VAL A 17 -7.22 -6.97 1.32
N GLN A 18 -6.74 -8.22 1.41
CA GLN A 18 -6.25 -8.80 2.66
C GLN A 18 -4.98 -8.10 3.17
N ALA A 19 -4.04 -7.76 2.28
CA ALA A 19 -2.83 -7.03 2.63
C ALA A 19 -3.19 -5.71 3.31
N PHE A 20 -4.10 -4.93 2.72
CA PHE A 20 -4.53 -3.66 3.31
C PHE A 20 -5.36 -3.85 4.59
N LYS A 21 -6.16 -4.92 4.69
CA LYS A 21 -6.87 -5.26 5.94
C LYS A 21 -5.91 -5.49 7.10
N ILE A 22 -4.81 -6.21 6.85
CA ILE A 22 -3.76 -6.47 7.85
C ILE A 22 -3.04 -5.18 8.21
N ALA A 23 -2.65 -4.38 7.22
CA ALA A 23 -2.04 -3.07 7.44
C ALA A 23 -2.93 -2.15 8.29
N SER A 24 -4.23 -2.12 7.98
CA SER A 24 -5.23 -1.35 8.71
C SER A 24 -5.33 -1.78 10.17
N ALA A 25 -5.39 -3.08 10.45
CA ALA A 25 -5.42 -3.61 11.81
C ALA A 25 -4.13 -3.28 12.59
N LEU A 26 -2.97 -3.43 11.95
CA LEU A 26 -1.66 -3.16 12.56
C LEU A 26 -1.45 -1.67 12.88
N SER A 27 -2.05 -0.77 12.10
CA SER A 27 -1.92 0.69 12.28
C SER A 27 -2.34 1.17 13.68
N PHE A 28 -3.17 0.43 14.40
CA PHE A 28 -3.57 0.76 15.78
C PHE A 28 -2.51 0.47 16.84
N LYS A 29 -1.45 -0.27 16.48
CA LYS A 29 -0.40 -0.73 17.41
C LYS A 29 1.02 -0.45 16.92
N ALA A 30 1.20 -0.14 15.64
CA ALA A 30 2.49 0.04 15.01
C ALA A 30 2.44 1.14 13.94
N LYS A 31 3.62 1.66 13.58
CA LYS A 31 3.78 2.42 12.35
C LYS A 31 3.94 1.42 11.21
N VAL A 32 3.16 1.60 10.15
CA VAL A 32 3.02 0.70 9.03
C VAL A 32 3.46 1.42 7.76
N TYR A 33 4.42 0.83 7.06
CA TYR A 33 4.73 1.17 5.69
C TYR A 33 3.95 0.23 4.77
N PHE A 34 3.01 0.76 4.00
CA PHE A 34 2.35 0.00 2.95
C PHE A 34 3.10 0.24 1.64
N VAL A 35 3.96 -0.72 1.28
CA VAL A 35 4.88 -0.58 0.16
C VAL A 35 4.23 -1.17 -1.09
N THR A 36 4.10 -0.39 -2.16
CA THR A 36 3.59 -0.87 -3.45
C THR A 36 4.70 -0.84 -4.50
N ILE A 37 5.01 -2.00 -5.07
CA ILE A 37 6.02 -2.17 -6.11
C ILE A 37 5.43 -2.98 -7.28
N LYS A 38 6.08 -2.97 -8.44
CA LYS A 38 5.69 -3.71 -9.65
C LYS A 38 4.23 -3.45 -10.01
N GLU A 39 3.43 -4.51 -10.20
CA GLU A 39 2.00 -4.40 -10.48
C GLU A 39 1.18 -3.93 -9.27
N GLY A 40 1.77 -3.98 -8.07
CA GLY A 40 1.12 -3.54 -6.83
C GLY A 40 0.74 -2.06 -6.82
N VAL A 41 1.42 -1.21 -7.60
CA VAL A 41 1.10 0.23 -7.67
C VAL A 41 -0.31 0.49 -8.22
N TYR A 42 -0.85 -0.41 -9.04
CA TYR A 42 -2.22 -0.30 -9.55
C TYR A 42 -3.29 -0.41 -8.46
N PHE A 43 -2.96 -1.02 -7.31
CA PHE A 43 -3.87 -1.09 -6.16
C PHE A 43 -4.29 0.30 -5.67
N LEU A 44 -3.43 1.32 -5.89
CA LEU A 44 -3.65 2.70 -5.45
C LEU A 44 -4.71 3.44 -6.29
N THR A 45 -5.04 2.94 -7.48
CA THR A 45 -6.02 3.56 -8.37
C THR A 45 -7.44 3.46 -7.81
N ASP A 46 -8.36 4.35 -8.21
CA ASP A 46 -9.78 4.27 -7.82
C ASP A 46 -10.53 3.12 -8.55
N TRP A 47 -10.09 1.88 -8.32
CA TRP A 47 -10.82 0.69 -8.72
C TRP A 47 -11.95 0.40 -7.73
N ARG A 48 -12.94 -0.39 -8.16
CA ARG A 48 -14.16 -0.67 -7.41
C ARG A 48 -14.19 -2.15 -6.98
N PRO A 49 -13.71 -2.49 -5.76
CA PRO A 49 -13.61 -3.88 -5.32
C PRO A 49 -14.95 -4.62 -5.29
N THR A 50 -16.01 -3.89 -4.96
CA THR A 50 -17.37 -4.42 -4.88
C THR A 50 -17.91 -4.89 -6.23
N GLU A 51 -17.52 -4.24 -7.34
CA GLU A 51 -17.87 -4.69 -8.70
C GLU A 51 -17.18 -6.02 -9.07
N LEU A 52 -16.07 -6.34 -8.40
CA LEU A 52 -15.35 -7.61 -8.52
C LEU A 52 -15.74 -8.64 -7.44
N GLY A 53 -16.75 -8.34 -6.61
CA GLY A 53 -17.24 -9.24 -5.57
C GLY A 53 -16.41 -9.24 -4.28
N TYR A 54 -15.54 -8.25 -4.06
CA TYR A 54 -14.73 -8.12 -2.85
C TYR A 54 -15.31 -7.10 -1.85
N GLU A 55 -14.88 -7.22 -0.59
CA GLU A 55 -15.14 -6.23 0.46
C GLU A 55 -14.51 -4.88 0.07
N ASP A 56 -15.24 -3.78 0.28
CA ASP A 56 -14.68 -2.45 0.06
C ASP A 56 -13.67 -2.11 1.16
N PHE A 57 -12.40 -2.36 0.88
CA PHE A 57 -11.30 -2.17 1.83
C PHE A 57 -11.12 -0.73 2.29
N ARG A 58 -11.68 0.25 1.57
CA ARG A 58 -11.62 1.68 1.95
C ARG A 58 -12.50 1.98 3.15
N THR A 59 -13.42 1.09 3.50
CA THR A 59 -14.29 1.20 4.68
C THR A 59 -13.63 0.69 5.96
N TYR A 60 -12.43 0.10 5.88
CA TYR A 60 -11.73 -0.41 7.05
C TYR A 60 -11.36 0.72 8.01
N LYS A 61 -11.55 0.46 9.31
CA LYS A 61 -11.00 1.33 10.35
C LYS A 61 -9.48 1.27 10.30
N VAL A 62 -8.85 2.42 10.17
CA VAL A 62 -7.39 2.56 10.04
C VAL A 62 -6.93 3.82 10.75
N ASN A 63 -5.80 3.73 11.46
CA ASN A 63 -5.11 4.91 11.97
C ASN A 63 -4.19 5.47 10.88
N ARG A 64 -4.69 6.47 10.15
CA ARG A 64 -4.01 7.06 8.98
C ARG A 64 -2.66 7.70 9.31
N GLU A 65 -2.51 8.27 10.51
CA GLU A 65 -1.25 8.87 10.96
C GLU A 65 -0.13 7.82 11.09
N ASN A 66 -0.51 6.57 11.34
CA ASN A 66 0.41 5.45 11.46
C ASN A 66 0.61 4.68 10.16
N VAL A 67 -0.08 5.01 9.06
CA VAL A 67 0.10 4.36 7.76
C VAL A 67 0.79 5.33 6.81
N THR A 68 1.91 4.91 6.25
CA THR A 68 2.59 5.61 5.16
C THR A 68 2.63 4.72 3.94
N PHE A 69 2.04 5.17 2.84
CA PHE A 69 2.21 4.51 1.54
C PHE A 69 3.57 4.84 0.99
N VAL A 70 4.35 3.80 0.67
CA VAL A 70 5.64 3.93 0.00
C VAL A 70 5.46 3.36 -1.39
N VAL A 71 5.54 4.22 -2.40
CA VAL A 71 5.20 3.90 -3.77
C VAL A 71 6.49 3.87 -4.57
N ASP A 72 6.76 2.75 -5.23
CA ASP A 72 7.86 2.65 -6.18
C ASP A 72 7.65 3.65 -7.31
N LYS A 73 8.56 4.63 -7.37
CA LYS A 73 8.47 5.74 -8.30
C LYS A 73 8.59 5.28 -9.74
N ASP A 74 9.54 4.39 -10.04
CA ASP A 74 9.80 3.93 -11.40
C ASP A 74 8.60 3.13 -11.91
N ASP A 75 8.07 2.23 -11.09
CA ASP A 75 6.91 1.42 -11.44
C ASP A 75 5.63 2.26 -11.62
N PHE A 76 5.45 3.32 -10.83
CA PHE A 76 4.34 4.25 -10.92
C PHE A 76 4.40 5.09 -12.22
N GLU A 77 5.58 5.65 -12.52
CA GLU A 77 5.82 6.47 -13.70
C GLU A 77 5.71 5.67 -15.01
N VAL A 78 6.36 4.50 -15.08
CA VAL A 78 6.33 3.64 -16.28
C VAL A 78 4.91 3.19 -16.62
N ARG A 79 4.03 3.07 -15.61
CA ARG A 79 2.62 2.71 -15.77
C ARG A 79 1.70 3.88 -16.06
N GLY A 80 2.22 5.11 -16.10
CA GLY A 80 1.46 6.33 -16.41
C GLY A 80 0.40 6.66 -15.38
N LEU A 81 0.63 6.33 -14.11
CA LEU A 81 -0.28 6.65 -13.02
C LEU A 81 -0.18 8.13 -12.63
N SER A 82 -1.27 8.69 -12.13
CA SER A 82 -1.35 10.06 -11.65
C SER A 82 -1.84 10.06 -10.20
N GLU A 83 -1.21 10.90 -9.38
CA GLU A 83 -1.56 11.07 -7.96
C GLU A 83 -3.01 11.55 -7.76
N GLU A 84 -3.56 12.30 -8.73
CA GLU A 84 -4.92 12.86 -8.67
C GLU A 84 -6.03 11.78 -8.67
N ARG A 85 -5.70 10.55 -9.07
CA ARG A 85 -6.65 9.44 -9.22
C ARG A 85 -6.47 8.34 -8.18
N LEU A 86 -5.72 8.63 -7.11
CA LEU A 86 -5.46 7.66 -6.06
C LEU A 86 -6.50 7.73 -4.95
N TRP A 87 -6.97 6.58 -4.47
CA TRP A 87 -7.92 6.53 -3.35
C TRP A 87 -7.27 6.87 -2.00
N ILE A 88 -5.94 6.97 -1.95
CA ILE A 88 -5.13 7.20 -0.75
C ILE A 88 -4.88 8.70 -0.45
N ALA A 89 -5.67 9.61 -1.01
CA ALA A 89 -5.44 11.06 -0.92
C ALA A 89 -5.36 11.61 0.52
N ASP A 90 -5.93 10.91 1.50
CA ASP A 90 -5.93 11.29 2.91
C ASP A 90 -4.88 10.52 3.77
N PHE A 91 -3.96 9.80 3.12
CA PHE A 91 -2.83 9.15 3.76
C PHE A 91 -1.53 9.88 3.47
N LYS A 92 -0.53 9.64 4.33
CA LYS A 92 0.84 10.02 3.99
C LYS A 92 1.34 9.12 2.85
N MET A 93 1.87 9.74 1.81
CA MET A 93 2.48 9.07 0.66
C MET A 93 3.94 9.51 0.50
N ILE A 94 4.80 8.58 0.12
CA ILE A 94 6.19 8.82 -0.26
C ILE A 94 6.42 8.09 -1.59
N MET A 95 6.85 8.82 -2.61
CA MET A 95 7.42 8.26 -3.83
C MET A 95 8.88 7.94 -3.54
N ALA A 96 9.29 6.70 -3.74
CA ALA A 96 10.61 6.21 -3.38
C ALA A 96 11.23 5.37 -4.50
N ASP A 97 12.54 5.50 -4.70
CA ASP A 97 13.29 4.60 -5.57
C ASP A 97 13.62 3.26 -4.88
N GLU A 98 14.20 2.31 -5.63
CA GLU A 98 14.55 0.98 -5.13
C GLU A 98 15.45 1.04 -3.89
N ARG A 99 16.40 1.97 -3.82
CA ARG A 99 17.35 2.10 -2.70
C ARG A 99 16.65 2.64 -1.47
N GLU A 100 15.80 3.65 -1.64
CA GLU A 100 15.01 4.22 -0.56
C GLU A 100 14.01 3.19 0.02
N ILE A 101 13.39 2.39 -0.84
CA ILE A 101 12.52 1.27 -0.41
C ILE A 101 13.35 0.25 0.38
N ALA A 102 14.51 -0.16 -0.12
CA ALA A 102 15.39 -1.10 0.58
C ALA A 102 15.79 -0.59 1.97
N ASP A 103 16.16 0.69 2.08
CA ASP A 103 16.49 1.35 3.35
C ASP A 103 15.31 1.39 4.34
N ILE A 104 14.09 1.57 3.84
CA ILE A 104 12.87 1.53 4.67
C ILE A 104 12.65 0.10 5.19
N LEU A 105 12.75 -0.89 4.31
CA LEU A 105 12.55 -2.30 4.65
C LEU A 105 13.58 -2.80 5.67
N ASP A 106 14.86 -2.44 5.52
CA ASP A 106 15.94 -2.81 6.45
C ASP A 106 15.69 -2.28 7.88
N LYS A 107 15.06 -1.10 7.99
CA LYS A 107 14.69 -0.49 9.28
C LYS A 107 13.40 -1.07 9.86
N THR A 108 12.64 -1.86 9.12
CA THR A 108 11.41 -2.48 9.62
C THR A 108 11.69 -3.77 10.39
N GLN A 109 10.92 -4.00 11.44
CA GLN A 109 11.10 -5.18 12.31
C GLN A 109 10.39 -6.41 11.76
N VAL A 110 9.36 -6.19 10.94
CA VAL A 110 8.55 -7.24 10.32
C VAL A 110 8.25 -6.79 8.90
N VAL A 111 8.51 -7.67 7.94
CA VAL A 111 8.14 -7.50 6.53
C VAL A 111 7.19 -8.63 6.16
N GLY A 112 5.95 -8.29 5.82
CA GLY A 112 5.02 -9.19 5.19
C GLY A 112 4.91 -8.88 3.70
N VAL A 113 4.89 -9.90 2.84
CA VAL A 113 4.84 -9.73 1.38
C VAL A 113 3.61 -10.42 0.82
N TRP A 114 2.88 -9.68 -0.02
CA TRP A 114 1.72 -10.13 -0.78
C TRP A 114 1.99 -9.98 -2.29
#